data_AF-A0A926GYN7-F1
#
_entry.id   AF-A0A926GYN7-F1
#
_cell.length_a   1.000
_cell.length_b   1.000
_cell.length_c   1.000
_cell.angle_alpha   90.00
_cell.angle_beta   90.00
_cell.angle_gamma   90.00
#
_symmetry.space_group_name_H-M   'P 1'
#
loop_
_entity.id
_entity.type
_entity.pdbx_description
1 polymer ?
#
loop_
_entity_poly.entity_id
_entity_poly.type
_entity_poly.pdbx_seq_one_letter_code
_entity_poly.pdbx_strand_id
1 'polypeptide(L)'
;MPIPTLAAPPATLGQQETELLRFVAAQVSPVSVGDAESGFGDPSNLSRSTVKTVLERLHRKGFLERLRRADGVFVYRSCLPERELMGSLVGRFVERTLAGSLDPFLAYFADNSSGRLSEAELAELQRLVQKLQPSAPSEKTEGEPPA
;
A
#
# COMPACT_ATOMS: atom_id res chain seq x y z
N MET A 1 -2.91 -10.76 -31.27
CA MET A 1 -2.09 -9.89 -30.40
C MET A 1 -1.74 -10.69 -29.15
N PRO A 2 -0.47 -11.07 -28.92
CA PRO A 2 -0.08 -11.62 -27.62
C PRO A 2 -0.14 -10.51 -26.57
N ILE A 3 -0.79 -10.78 -25.45
CA ILE A 3 -0.79 -9.92 -24.28
C ILE A 3 0.63 -9.94 -23.73
N PRO A 4 1.33 -8.80 -23.55
CA PRO A 4 2.67 -8.83 -22.98
C PRO A 4 2.62 -9.42 -21.57
N THR A 5 3.37 -10.51 -21.35
CA THR A 5 3.65 -11.02 -20.01
C THR A 5 4.49 -9.97 -19.29
N LEU A 6 3.84 -9.17 -18.45
CA LEU A 6 4.50 -8.17 -17.63
C LEU A 6 5.51 -8.89 -16.71
N ALA A 7 6.80 -8.58 -16.89
CA ALA A 7 7.84 -9.00 -15.97
C ALA A 7 7.44 -8.62 -14.53
N ALA A 8 7.51 -9.57 -13.60
CA ALA A 8 7.02 -9.40 -12.23
C ALA A 8 7.59 -8.12 -11.59
N PRO A 9 6.74 -7.18 -11.11
CA PRO A 9 7.22 -5.97 -10.47
C PRO A 9 7.95 -6.30 -9.16
N PRO A 10 8.98 -5.53 -8.77
CA PRO A 10 9.68 -5.74 -7.52
C PRO A 10 8.75 -5.50 -6.32
N ALA A 11 8.65 -6.54 -5.49
CA ALA A 11 7.93 -6.63 -4.21
C ALA A 11 6.44 -6.23 -4.21
N THR A 12 5.67 -6.68 -5.21
CA THR A 12 4.22 -6.81 -5.01
C THR A 12 4.00 -7.68 -3.78
N LEU A 13 3.31 -7.15 -2.77
CA LEU A 13 2.87 -7.95 -1.65
C LEU A 13 1.73 -8.85 -2.15
N GLY A 14 1.90 -10.15 -1.99
CA GLY A 14 0.79 -11.09 -2.17
C GLY A 14 -0.30 -10.83 -1.13
N GLN A 15 -1.48 -11.41 -1.34
CA GLN A 15 -2.61 -11.26 -0.41
C GLN A 15 -2.22 -11.67 1.02
N GLN A 16 -1.65 -12.87 1.19
CA GLN A 16 -1.20 -13.37 2.49
C GLN A 16 -0.10 -12.51 3.13
N GLU A 17 0.83 -11.99 2.34
CA GLU A 17 1.88 -11.08 2.85
C GLU A 17 1.26 -9.76 3.33
N THR A 18 0.26 -9.25 2.61
CA THR A 18 -0.45 -8.02 2.96
C THR A 18 -1.25 -8.19 4.25
N GLU A 19 -1.99 -9.29 4.38
CA GLU A 19 -2.79 -9.59 5.57
C GLU A 19 -1.91 -9.77 6.80
N LEU A 20 -0.81 -10.55 6.69
CA LEU A 20 0.12 -10.72 7.79
C LEU A 20 0.84 -9.41 8.15
N LEU A 21 1.19 -8.58 7.16
CA LEU A 21 1.79 -7.28 7.42
C LEU A 21 0.84 -6.34 8.17
N ARG A 22 -0.45 -6.32 7.81
CA ARG A 22 -1.48 -5.57 8.55
C ARG A 22 -1.62 -6.09 9.97
N PHE A 23 -1.68 -7.41 10.15
CA PHE A 23 -1.72 -8.02 11.47
C PHE A 23 -0.53 -7.56 12.33
N VAL A 24 0.69 -7.61 11.81
CA VAL A 24 1.88 -7.15 12.56
C VAL A 24 1.88 -5.64 12.79
N ALA A 25 1.39 -4.83 11.84
CA ALA A 25 1.33 -3.38 11.96
C ALA A 25 0.27 -2.88 12.95
N ALA A 26 -0.78 -3.66 13.21
CA ALA A 26 -1.80 -3.36 14.20
C ALA A 26 -1.31 -3.58 15.65
N GLN A 27 -0.22 -4.34 15.83
CA GLN A 27 0.32 -4.68 17.14
C GLN A 27 1.23 -3.56 17.67
N VAL A 28 1.00 -3.16 18.93
CA VAL A 28 1.83 -2.15 19.61
C VAL A 28 3.24 -2.69 19.90
N SER A 29 3.33 -3.98 20.21
CA SER A 29 4.58 -4.66 20.58
C SER A 29 5.10 -5.55 19.44
N PRO A 30 6.43 -5.74 19.32
CA PRO A 30 7.00 -6.67 18.36
C PRO A 30 6.45 -8.10 18.54
N VAL A 31 6.13 -8.74 17.42
CA VAL A 31 5.40 -10.01 17.34
C VAL A 31 6.39 -11.15 17.10
N SER A 32 6.38 -12.19 17.92
CA SER A 32 7.18 -13.39 17.65
C SER A 32 6.53 -14.27 16.58
N VAL A 33 7.27 -15.25 16.05
CA VAL A 33 6.68 -16.24 15.13
C VAL A 33 5.54 -17.02 15.80
N GLY A 34 5.66 -17.29 17.11
CA GLY A 34 4.60 -17.97 17.86
C GLY A 34 3.35 -17.09 18.03
N ASP A 35 3.54 -15.80 18.32
CA ASP A 35 2.41 -14.86 18.44
C ASP A 35 1.70 -14.67 17.09
N ALA A 36 2.45 -14.62 16.00
CA ALA A 36 1.91 -14.54 14.65
C ALA A 36 1.21 -15.84 14.21
N GLU A 37 1.73 -17.00 14.63
CA GLU A 37 1.06 -18.29 14.42
C GLU A 37 -0.29 -18.30 15.14
N SER A 38 -0.33 -18.00 16.44
CA SER A 38 -1.58 -18.04 17.20
C SER A 38 -2.59 -16.97 16.79
N GLY A 39 -2.12 -15.76 16.48
CA GLY A 39 -2.99 -14.62 16.17
C GLY A 39 -3.42 -14.52 14.71
N PHE A 40 -2.66 -15.09 13.77
CA PHE A 40 -2.95 -15.02 12.32
C PHE A 40 -2.92 -16.39 11.64
N GLY A 41 -1.97 -17.24 12.00
CA GLY A 41 -1.82 -18.57 11.41
C GLY A 41 -2.99 -19.51 11.70
N ASP A 42 -3.33 -19.71 12.97
CA ASP A 42 -4.39 -20.64 13.40
C ASP A 42 -5.78 -20.26 12.84
N PRO A 43 -6.22 -18.98 12.89
CA PRO A 43 -7.48 -18.58 12.26
C PRO A 43 -7.51 -18.78 10.74
N SER A 44 -6.34 -18.76 10.10
CA SER A 44 -6.17 -18.89 8.65
C SER A 44 -5.77 -20.31 8.21
N ASN A 45 -5.74 -21.28 9.13
CA ASN A 45 -5.25 -22.65 8.89
C ASN A 45 -3.84 -22.71 8.27
N LEU A 46 -2.96 -21.79 8.64
CA LEU A 46 -1.58 -21.75 8.16
C LEU A 46 -0.64 -22.42 9.15
N SER A 47 0.28 -23.23 8.62
CA SER A 47 1.34 -23.82 9.44
C SER A 47 2.30 -22.75 9.97
N ARG A 48 2.93 -23.03 11.13
CA ARG A 48 4.06 -22.24 11.66
C ARG A 48 5.13 -21.93 10.62
N SER A 49 5.47 -22.92 9.79
CA SER A 49 6.48 -22.78 8.74
C SER A 49 6.06 -21.80 7.66
N THR A 50 4.77 -21.75 7.33
CA THR A 50 4.20 -20.80 6.36
C THR A 50 4.25 -19.40 6.94
N VAL A 51 3.76 -19.19 8.17
CA VAL A 51 3.81 -17.88 8.85
C VAL A 51 5.24 -17.37 8.94
N LYS A 52 6.17 -18.21 9.38
CA LYS A 52 7.61 -17.89 9.43
C LYS A 52 8.15 -17.47 8.06
N THR A 53 7.82 -18.21 7.01
CA THR A 53 8.27 -17.92 5.63
C THR A 53 7.73 -16.57 5.15
N VAL A 54 6.46 -16.26 5.44
CA VAL A 54 5.84 -14.98 5.07
C VAL A 54 6.49 -13.82 5.84
N LEU A 55 6.75 -13.97 7.14
CA LEU A 55 7.48 -12.97 7.95
C LEU A 55 8.89 -12.72 7.41
N GLU A 56 9.62 -13.77 7.05
CA GLU A 56 10.96 -13.65 6.47
C GLU A 56 10.94 -12.97 5.10
N ARG A 57 9.93 -13.24 4.27
CA ARG A 57 9.74 -12.55 2.98
C ARG A 57 9.43 -11.08 3.19
N LEU A 58 8.53 -10.74 4.11
CA LEU A 58 8.19 -9.36 4.47
C LEU A 58 9.39 -8.59 5.01
N HIS A 59 10.22 -9.24 5.84
CA HIS A 59 11.49 -8.68 6.31
C HIS A 59 12.47 -8.43 5.15
N ARG A 60 12.67 -9.41 4.26
CA ARG A 60 13.55 -9.26 3.08
C ARG A 60 13.09 -8.14 2.14
N LYS A 61 11.77 -7.92 2.07
CA LYS A 61 11.15 -6.82 1.30
C LYS A 61 11.22 -5.47 2.02
N GLY A 62 11.75 -5.41 3.25
CA GLY A 62 11.94 -4.18 4.03
C GLY A 62 10.68 -3.66 4.73
N PHE A 63 9.61 -4.46 4.81
CA PHE A 63 8.38 -4.06 5.49
C PHE A 63 8.40 -4.35 7.00
N LEU A 64 9.19 -5.34 7.42
CA LEU A 64 9.36 -5.70 8.81
C LEU A 64 10.81 -5.56 9.23
N GLU A 65 11.02 -5.09 10.45
CA GLU A 65 12.29 -5.16 11.15
C GLU A 65 12.32 -6.42 12.00
N ARG A 66 13.44 -7.16 11.96
CA ARG A 66 13.65 -8.35 12.80
C ARG A 66 14.56 -8.00 13.96
N LEU A 67 14.03 -8.09 15.17
CA LEU A 67 14.72 -7.81 16.42
C LEU A 67 14.97 -9.12 17.17
N ARG A 68 16.05 -9.17 17.94
CA ARG A 68 16.35 -10.29 18.83
C ARG A 68 16.11 -9.85 20.28
N ARG A 69 15.19 -10.52 20.97
CA ARG A 69 14.94 -10.30 22.40
C ARG A 69 16.06 -10.90 23.25
N ALA A 70 16.12 -10.47 24.52
CA ALA A 70 17.10 -10.94 25.49
C ALA A 70 17.01 -12.45 25.78
N ASP A 71 15.82 -13.03 25.62
CA ASP A 71 15.55 -14.48 25.70
C ASP A 71 16.03 -15.27 24.47
N GLY A 72 16.63 -14.60 23.47
CA GLY A 72 17.10 -15.19 22.24
C GLY A 72 16.03 -15.36 21.16
N VAL A 73 14.77 -15.00 21.42
CA VAL A 73 13.65 -15.15 20.47
C VAL A 73 13.65 -14.01 19.47
N PHE A 74 13.43 -14.35 18.19
CA PHE A 74 13.22 -13.36 17.14
C PHE A 74 11.79 -12.82 17.17
N VAL A 75 11.67 -11.50 17.14
CA VAL A 75 10.40 -10.78 17.04
C VAL A 75 10.45 -9.82 15.86
N TYR A 76 9.29 -9.54 15.29
CA TYR A 76 9.11 -8.72 14.10
C TYR A 76 8.27 -7.50 14.43
N ARG A 77 8.66 -6.34 13.91
CA ARG A 77 7.90 -5.10 14.02
C ARG A 77 7.70 -4.49 12.64
N SER A 78 6.54 -3.91 12.38
CA SER A 78 6.33 -3.14 11.16
C SER A 78 7.20 -1.88 11.17
N CYS A 79 7.88 -1.61 10.04
CA CYS A 79 8.64 -0.38 9.85
C CYS A 79 7.73 0.86 9.74
N LEU A 80 6.45 0.65 9.41
CA LEU A 80 5.46 1.71 9.23
C LEU A 80 4.21 1.43 10.09
N PRO A 81 3.59 2.45 10.68
CA PRO A 81 2.28 2.28 11.31
C PRO A 81 1.22 1.95 10.26
N GLU A 82 0.17 1.21 10.65
CA GLU A 82 -0.88 0.71 9.73
C GLU A 82 -1.47 1.80 8.82
N ARG A 83 -1.71 3.01 9.35
CA ARG A 83 -2.26 4.14 8.60
C ARG A 83 -1.33 4.63 7.47
N GLU A 84 -0.03 4.54 7.66
CA GLU A 84 0.96 4.98 6.67
C GLU A 84 1.36 3.84 5.72
N LEU A 85 1.17 2.60 6.15
CA LEU A 85 1.51 1.42 5.36
C LEU A 85 0.78 1.44 4.00
N MET A 86 -0.52 1.69 3.99
CA MET A 86 -1.30 1.70 2.74
C MET A 86 -0.84 2.82 1.81
N GLY A 87 -0.62 4.02 2.34
CA GLY A 87 -0.11 5.15 1.56
C GLY A 87 1.28 4.86 0.96
N SER A 88 2.18 4.23 1.72
CA SER A 88 3.51 3.83 1.24
C SER A 88 3.44 2.74 0.17
N LEU A 89 2.52 1.78 0.31
CA LEU A 89 2.29 0.74 -0.70
C LEU A 89 1.77 1.32 -2.01
N VAL A 90 0.79 2.24 -1.92
CA VAL A 90 0.26 2.94 -3.09
C VAL A 90 1.34 3.82 -3.73
N GLY A 91 2.09 4.59 -2.94
CA GLY A 91 3.18 5.42 -3.45
C GLY A 91 4.24 4.62 -4.20
N ARG A 92 4.72 3.51 -3.61
CA ARG A 92 5.66 2.61 -4.30
C ARG A 92 5.08 1.98 -5.56
N PHE A 93 3.80 1.65 -5.56
CA PHE A 93 3.13 1.13 -6.75
C PHE A 93 3.07 2.18 -7.87
N VAL A 94 2.71 3.42 -7.56
CA VAL A 94 2.68 4.52 -8.53
C VAL A 94 4.08 4.77 -9.09
N GLU A 95 5.09 4.92 -8.24
CA GLU A 95 6.47 5.20 -8.68
C GLU A 95 7.07 4.06 -9.52
N ARG A 96 6.87 2.80 -9.11
CA ARG A 96 7.61 1.67 -9.68
C ARG A 96 6.86 0.89 -10.74
N THR A 97 5.52 0.84 -10.65
CA THR A 97 4.68 0.07 -11.58
C THR A 97 4.03 0.99 -12.61
N LEU A 98 3.60 2.18 -12.21
CA LEU A 98 3.00 3.16 -13.12
C LEU A 98 4.00 4.21 -13.62
N ALA A 99 5.30 3.98 -13.39
CA ALA A 99 6.39 4.87 -13.78
C ALA A 99 6.20 6.34 -13.33
N GLY A 100 5.52 6.54 -12.21
CA GLY A 100 5.25 7.87 -11.64
C GLY A 100 4.04 8.60 -12.22
N SER A 101 3.30 8.03 -13.18
CA SER A 101 2.06 8.63 -13.70
C SER A 101 0.82 7.85 -13.25
N LEU A 102 -0.27 8.55 -12.94
CA LEU A 102 -1.55 7.92 -12.65
C LEU A 102 -2.36 7.59 -13.93
N ASP A 103 -1.90 8.06 -15.10
CA ASP A 103 -2.61 7.89 -16.39
C ASP A 103 -2.94 6.42 -16.71
N PRO A 104 -2.04 5.43 -16.53
CA PRO A 104 -2.37 4.04 -16.84
C PRO A 104 -3.45 3.46 -15.91
N PHE A 105 -3.52 3.97 -14.68
CA PHE A 105 -4.54 3.57 -13.70
C PHE A 105 -5.90 4.14 -14.09
N LEU A 106 -5.96 5.41 -14.48
CA LEU A 106 -7.18 6.05 -14.96
C LEU A 106 -7.67 5.45 -16.28
N ALA A 107 -6.76 5.17 -17.22
CA ALA A 107 -7.08 4.48 -18.47
C ALA A 107 -7.68 3.10 -18.22
N TYR A 108 -7.11 2.31 -17.30
CA TYR A 108 -7.68 1.02 -16.90
C TYR A 108 -9.12 1.16 -16.40
N PHE A 109 -9.41 2.19 -15.60
CA PHE A 109 -10.77 2.44 -15.14
C PHE A 109 -11.68 2.92 -16.26
N ALA A 110 -11.23 3.79 -17.16
CA ALA A 110 -12.01 4.33 -18.28
C ALA A 110 -12.34 3.29 -19.37
N ASP A 111 -11.42 2.36 -19.64
CA ASP A 111 -11.59 1.34 -20.67
C ASP A 111 -12.38 0.12 -20.17
N ASN A 112 -12.34 -0.17 -18.86
CA ASN A 112 -13.04 -1.30 -18.25
C ASN A 112 -14.29 -0.90 -17.44
N SER A 113 -14.81 0.33 -17.59
CA SER A 113 -15.87 0.90 -16.73
C SER A 113 -17.30 0.41 -17.00
N SER A 114 -17.53 -0.60 -17.83
CA SER A 114 -18.90 -1.12 -18.06
C SER A 114 -19.51 -1.87 -16.86
N GLY A 115 -19.17 -1.52 -15.61
CA GLY A 115 -19.82 -2.03 -14.40
C GLY A 115 -18.99 -2.02 -13.10
N ARG A 116 -17.79 -1.43 -13.07
CA ARG A 116 -16.87 -1.54 -11.90
C ARG A 116 -16.76 -0.30 -11.01
N LEU A 117 -17.25 0.86 -11.45
CA LEU A 117 -17.29 2.07 -10.63
C LEU A 117 -18.76 2.43 -10.41
N SER A 118 -19.18 2.41 -9.14
CA SER A 118 -20.46 2.95 -8.74
C SER A 118 -20.49 4.47 -8.91
N GLU A 119 -21.68 5.04 -9.05
CA GLU A 119 -21.87 6.50 -9.08
C GLU A 119 -21.27 7.18 -7.84
N ALA A 120 -21.32 6.52 -6.68
CA ALA A 120 -20.73 7.01 -5.43
C ALA A 120 -19.20 7.07 -5.48
N GLU A 121 -18.54 6.05 -6.04
CA GLU A 121 -17.08 6.02 -6.19
C GLU A 121 -16.61 7.08 -7.20
N LEU A 122 -17.38 7.29 -8.28
CA LEU A 122 -17.09 8.34 -9.25
C LEU A 122 -17.20 9.74 -8.62
N ALA A 123 -18.24 9.98 -7.82
CA ALA A 123 -18.44 11.24 -7.11
C ALA A 123 -17.32 11.53 -6.09
N GLU A 124 -16.87 10.51 -5.34
CA GLU A 124 -15.75 10.69 -4.42
C GLU A 124 -14.43 10.94 -5.18
N LEU A 125 -14.22 10.31 -6.33
CA LEU A 125 -13.05 10.56 -7.16
C LEU A 125 -13.03 12.01 -7.69
N GLN A 126 -14.17 12.53 -8.14
CA GLN A 126 -14.32 13.96 -8.51
C GLN A 126 -14.01 14.90 -7.34
N ARG A 127 -14.47 14.56 -6.14
CA ARG A 127 -14.21 15.35 -4.92
C ARG A 127 -12.72 15.33 -4.54
N LEU A 128 -12.06 14.18 -4.67
CA LEU A 128 -10.61 14.05 -4.42
C LEU A 128 -9.80 14.84 -5.46
N VAL A 129 -10.20 14.82 -6.74
CA VAL A 129 -9.58 15.63 -7.79
C VAL A 129 -9.70 17.13 -7.47
N GLN A 130 -10.87 17.60 -7.01
CA GLN A 130 -11.04 19.00 -6.60
C GLN A 130 -10.11 19.40 -5.45
N LYS A 131 -9.82 18.49 -4.51
CA LYS A 131 -8.88 18.74 -3.40
C LYS A 131 -7.41 18.80 -3.85
N LEU A 132 -7.09 18.12 -4.95
CA LEU A 132 -5.74 18.08 -5.53
C LEU A 132 -5.49 19.23 -6.51
N GLN A 133 -6.53 19.96 -6.93
CA GLN A 133 -6.33 21.15 -7.72
C GLN A 133 -5.55 22.16 -6.88
N PRO A 134 -4.39 22.64 -7.36
CA PRO A 134 -3.72 23.74 -6.71
C PRO A 134 -4.72 24.88 -6.65
N SER A 135 -4.92 25.46 -5.46
CA SER A 135 -5.66 26.71 -5.34
C SER A 135 -4.99 27.70 -6.28
N ALA A 136 -5.68 28.04 -7.37
CA ALA A 136 -5.13 28.90 -8.39
C ALA A 136 -4.61 30.20 -7.73
N PRO A 137 -3.41 30.69 -8.09
CA PRO A 137 -2.95 31.99 -7.63
C PRO A 137 -3.97 33.03 -8.09
N SER A 138 -4.41 33.86 -7.16
CA SER A 138 -5.28 34.98 -7.47
C SER A 138 -4.56 35.92 -8.44
N GLU A 139 -4.98 35.89 -9.70
CA GLU A 139 -4.74 36.99 -10.64
C GLU A 139 -5.40 38.24 -10.05
N LYS A 140 -4.61 39.07 -9.37
CA LYS A 140 -4.89 40.50 -9.31
C LYS A 140 -4.23 41.12 -10.53
N THR A 141 -5.06 41.22 -11.57
CA THR A 141 -4.84 42.01 -12.77
C THR A 141 -4.29 43.39 -12.42
N GLU A 142 -3.26 43.78 -13.17
CA GLU A 142 -2.78 45.15 -13.31
C GLU A 142 -3.94 46.14 -13.47
N GLY A 143 -3.87 47.23 -12.73
CA GLY A 143 -4.64 48.44 -12.96
C GLY A 143 -3.71 49.63 -12.74
N GLU A 144 -2.95 49.96 -13.79
CA GLU A 144 -2.25 51.24 -13.97
C GLU A 144 -3.27 52.41 -13.86
N PRO A 145 -2.88 53.60 -13.37
CA PRO A 145 -3.76 54.54 -12.67
C PRO A 145 -4.44 55.56 -13.61
N PRO A 146 -5.49 56.23 -13.09
CA PRO A 146 -5.67 57.67 -13.33
C PRO A 146 -5.99 58.40 -11.99
N ALA A 147 -5.61 59.65 -11.72
CA ALA A 147 -5.14 60.77 -12.52
C ALA A 147 -4.24 61.69 -11.66
#